data_AF-A0A1E7LWV3-F1
#
_entry.id   AF-A0A1E7LWV3-F1
#
_cell.length_a   1.000
_cell.length_b   1.000
_cell.length_c   1.000
_cell.angle_alpha   90.00
_cell.angle_beta   90.00
_cell.angle_gamma   90.00
#
_symmetry.space_group_name_H-M   'P 1'
#
loop_
_entity.id
_entity.type
_entity.pdbx_description
1 polymer ?
#
loop_
_entity_poly.entity_id
_entity_poly.type
_entity_poly.pdbx_seq_one_letter_code
_entity_poly.pdbx_strand_id
1 'polypeptide(L)'
;MPKGYGGGGEGCDGRRLGPMTLRLSTVILPVDRWHEGGRDRWRRAEELGFHTAYTYDHLSWRSFRDRTWFGALPTLTAAATATRRLRLGTLVTSVKPCSPIAA
;
A
#
# COMPACT_ATOMS: atom_id res chain seq x y z
N MET A 1 29.45 -50.51 -29.10
CA MET A 1 29.38 -49.85 -27.79
C MET A 1 28.71 -48.48 -27.97
N PRO A 2 27.38 -48.33 -27.77
CA PRO A 2 26.76 -47.01 -27.71
C PRO A 2 26.94 -46.42 -26.29
N LYS A 3 27.36 -45.15 -26.20
CA LYS A 3 27.44 -44.41 -24.94
C LYS A 3 26.03 -43.98 -24.53
N GLY A 4 25.56 -44.49 -23.39
CA GLY A 4 24.31 -44.04 -22.76
C GLY A 4 24.51 -42.67 -22.10
N TYR A 5 23.73 -41.69 -22.52
CA TYR A 5 23.55 -40.45 -21.75
C TYR A 5 22.40 -40.69 -20.76
N GLY A 6 22.74 -40.81 -19.48
CA GLY A 6 21.78 -40.83 -18.38
C GLY A 6 21.19 -39.44 -18.18
N GLY A 7 19.99 -39.21 -18.72
CA GLY A 7 19.17 -38.05 -18.39
C GLY A 7 18.49 -38.27 -17.04
N GLY A 8 19.17 -37.87 -15.96
CA GLY A 8 18.56 -37.73 -14.64
C GLY A 8 17.61 -36.54 -14.65
N GLY A 9 16.36 -36.78 -15.01
CA GLY A 9 15.27 -35.83 -14.83
C GLY A 9 14.91 -35.73 -13.35
N GLU A 10 15.69 -34.96 -12.58
CA GLU A 10 15.24 -34.48 -11.28
C GLU A 10 14.11 -33.50 -11.54
N GLY A 11 12.89 -33.98 -11.31
CA GLY A 11 11.67 -33.23 -11.50
C GLY A 11 11.74 -31.91 -10.74
N CYS A 12 11.51 -30.82 -11.47
CA CYS A 12 11.16 -29.54 -10.88
C CYS A 12 9.98 -29.80 -9.94
N ASP A 13 10.24 -29.77 -8.63
CA ASP A 13 9.23 -29.79 -7.57
C ASP A 13 8.29 -28.59 -7.82
N GLY A 14 7.21 -28.88 -8.52
CA GLY A 14 6.10 -27.99 -8.73
C GLY A 14 5.40 -27.78 -7.41
N ARG A 15 5.96 -26.93 -6.54
CA ARG A 15 5.21 -26.32 -5.44
C ARG A 15 4.03 -25.60 -6.07
N ARG A 16 2.89 -26.30 -6.12
CA ARG A 16 1.59 -25.66 -6.20
C ARG A 16 1.58 -24.64 -5.08
N LEU A 17 1.70 -23.37 -5.43
CA LEU A 17 1.21 -22.31 -4.58
C LEU A 17 -0.22 -22.74 -4.24
N GLY A 18 -0.51 -22.92 -2.95
CA GLY A 18 -1.86 -23.18 -2.48
C GLY A 18 -2.82 -22.15 -3.09
N PRO A 19 -4.14 -22.42 -3.10
CA PRO A 19 -5.11 -21.55 -3.78
C PRO A 19 -4.80 -20.08 -3.47
N MET A 20 -4.48 -19.30 -4.52
CA MET A 20 -4.11 -17.90 -4.36
C MET A 20 -5.35 -17.12 -3.94
N THR A 21 -5.50 -16.91 -2.65
CA THR A 21 -6.54 -16.05 -2.10
C THR A 21 -6.34 -14.63 -2.62
N LEU A 22 -7.30 -14.14 -3.40
CA LEU A 22 -7.31 -12.75 -3.88
C LEU A 22 -7.44 -11.78 -2.71
N ARG A 23 -6.62 -10.73 -2.70
CA ARG A 23 -6.62 -9.69 -1.67
C ARG A 23 -6.88 -8.34 -2.31
N LEU A 24 -8.05 -7.78 -2.04
CA LEU A 24 -8.41 -6.45 -2.52
C LEU A 24 -7.82 -5.38 -1.60
N SER A 25 -7.22 -4.34 -2.19
CA SER A 25 -6.64 -3.20 -1.48
C SER A 25 -7.14 -1.89 -2.09
N THR A 26 -7.02 -0.78 -1.38
CA THR A 26 -7.55 0.52 -1.81
C THR A 26 -6.53 1.65 -1.66
N VAL A 27 -6.73 2.75 -2.39
CA VAL A 27 -5.99 4.00 -2.23
C VAL A 27 -6.96 5.07 -1.74
N ILE A 28 -6.61 5.75 -0.67
CA ILE A 28 -7.37 6.86 -0.09
C ILE A 28 -6.56 8.14 -0.30
N LEU A 29 -7.17 9.13 -0.94
CA LEU A 29 -6.50 10.40 -1.22
C LEU A 29 -6.39 11.26 0.05
N PRO A 30 -5.24 11.90 0.31
CA PRO A 30 -5.01 12.72 1.50
C PRO A 30 -5.53 14.15 1.27
N VAL A 31 -6.81 14.29 0.92
CA VAL A 31 -7.42 15.57 0.53
C VAL A 31 -8.41 16.11 1.56
N ASP A 32 -8.91 15.26 2.43
CA ASP A 32 -9.85 15.64 3.49
C ASP A 32 -9.14 15.88 4.81
N ARG A 33 -9.60 16.90 5.53
CA ARG A 33 -9.20 17.09 6.92
C ARG A 33 -9.63 15.89 7.76
N TRP A 34 -8.79 15.54 8.72
CA TRP A 34 -8.99 14.34 9.54
C TRP A 34 -10.37 14.29 10.21
N HIS A 35 -10.79 15.41 10.80
CA HIS A 35 -12.08 15.54 11.50
C HIS A 35 -13.28 15.82 10.58
N GLU A 36 -13.05 16.10 9.30
CA GLU A 36 -14.11 16.45 8.33
C GLU A 36 -14.40 15.28 7.36
N GLY A 37 -14.17 14.05 7.80
CA GLY A 37 -14.46 12.83 7.03
C GLY A 37 -13.23 12.00 6.65
N GLY A 38 -12.01 12.55 6.78
CA GLY A 38 -10.78 11.80 6.56
C GLY A 38 -10.72 10.53 7.42
N ARG A 39 -10.94 10.67 8.73
CA ARG A 39 -10.97 9.53 9.67
C ARG A 39 -11.96 8.45 9.27
N ASP A 40 -13.17 8.84 8.87
CA ASP A 40 -14.25 7.90 8.58
C ASP A 40 -13.96 7.10 7.30
N ARG A 41 -13.29 7.69 6.30
CA ARG A 41 -12.84 6.94 5.11
C ARG A 41 -11.88 5.81 5.45
N TRP A 42 -10.91 6.06 6.35
CA TRP A 42 -9.94 5.04 6.76
C TRP A 42 -10.60 3.92 7.58
N ARG A 43 -11.49 4.27 8.52
CA ARG A 43 -12.27 3.28 9.28
C ARG A 43 -13.18 2.47 8.37
N ARG A 44 -13.83 3.14 7.41
CA ARG A 44 -14.69 2.47 6.44
C ARG A 44 -13.94 1.48 5.57
N ALA A 45 -12.69 1.78 5.18
CA ALA A 45 -11.87 0.83 4.44
C ALA A 45 -11.56 -0.45 5.26
N GLU A 46 -11.32 -0.31 6.56
CA GLU A 46 -11.16 -1.46 7.45
C GLU A 46 -12.47 -2.27 7.58
N GLU A 47 -13.60 -1.59 7.80
CA GLU A 47 -14.92 -2.22 7.91
C GLU A 47 -15.33 -2.99 6.65
N LEU A 48 -14.96 -2.47 5.47
CA LEU A 48 -15.19 -3.11 4.18
C LEU A 48 -14.27 -4.31 3.92
N GLY A 49 -13.30 -4.58 4.81
CA GLY A 49 -12.42 -5.73 4.71
C GLY A 49 -11.29 -5.59 3.69
N PHE A 50 -10.91 -4.35 3.32
CA PHE A 50 -9.73 -4.16 2.49
C PHE A 50 -8.49 -4.69 3.20
N HIS A 51 -7.62 -5.35 2.43
CA HIS A 51 -6.42 -5.94 2.96
C HIS A 51 -5.37 -4.89 3.36
N THR A 52 -5.13 -3.94 2.45
CA THR A 52 -4.24 -2.79 2.67
C THR A 52 -4.93 -1.52 2.17
N ALA A 53 -4.73 -0.42 2.87
CA ALA A 53 -5.04 0.92 2.38
C ALA A 53 -3.76 1.71 2.18
N TYR A 54 -3.68 2.40 1.04
CA TYR A 54 -2.55 3.22 0.66
C TYR A 54 -2.93 4.70 0.56
N THR A 55 -1.94 5.58 0.67
CA THR A 55 -2.05 6.99 0.25
C THR A 55 -0.86 7.37 -0.62
N TYR A 56 -1.03 8.39 -1.46
CA TYR A 56 0.05 8.94 -2.28
C TYR A 56 1.01 9.79 -1.43
N ASP A 57 2.31 9.58 -1.61
CA ASP A 57 3.39 10.37 -0.99
C ASP A 57 3.87 11.53 -1.87
N HIS A 58 2.99 12.03 -2.73
CA HIS A 58 3.28 13.20 -3.55
C HIS A 58 3.03 14.47 -2.74
N LEU A 59 3.70 15.58 -3.11
CA LEU A 59 3.46 16.89 -2.49
C LEU A 59 2.20 17.58 -3.04
N SER A 60 1.79 17.21 -4.26
CA SER A 60 0.56 17.66 -4.88
C SER A 60 0.19 16.74 -6.06
N TRP A 61 -1.08 16.79 -6.45
CA TRP A 61 -1.59 16.20 -7.68
C TRP A 61 -2.21 17.32 -8.51
N ARG A 62 -2.06 17.31 -9.85
CA ARG A 62 -2.44 18.44 -10.72
C ARG A 62 -3.89 18.90 -10.53
N SER A 63 -4.82 17.95 -10.41
CA SER A 63 -6.25 18.21 -10.15
C SER A 63 -6.55 18.82 -8.76
N PHE A 64 -5.59 18.79 -7.84
CA PHE A 64 -5.71 19.26 -6.45
C PHE A 64 -4.71 20.38 -6.13
N ARG A 65 -4.09 21.00 -7.13
CA ARG A 65 -3.05 22.03 -6.94
C ARG A 65 -3.49 23.17 -5.99
N ASP A 66 -4.74 23.60 -6.08
CA ASP A 66 -5.30 24.72 -5.30
C ASP A 66 -6.14 24.20 -4.11
N ARG A 67 -6.02 22.92 -3.77
CA ARG A 67 -6.72 22.26 -2.65
C ARG A 67 -5.71 21.71 -1.66
N THR A 68 -6.18 21.43 -0.45
CA THR A 68 -5.34 20.83 0.58
C THR A 68 -4.89 19.44 0.15
N TRP A 69 -3.59 19.19 0.32
CA TRP A 69 -2.98 17.88 0.14
C TRP A 69 -2.12 17.59 1.37
N PHE A 70 -2.57 16.64 2.18
CA PHE A 70 -1.89 16.28 3.43
C PHE A 70 -0.71 15.35 3.15
N GLY A 71 0.36 15.49 3.93
CA GLY A 71 1.53 14.62 3.83
C GLY A 71 1.17 13.16 4.11
N ALA A 72 1.79 12.22 3.39
CA ALA A 72 1.49 10.80 3.55
C ALA A 72 1.84 10.29 4.95
N LEU A 73 3.01 10.62 5.50
CA LEU A 73 3.41 10.15 6.83
C LEU A 73 2.42 10.59 7.92
N PRO A 74 2.07 11.89 8.09
CA PRO A 74 1.04 12.28 9.05
C PRO A 74 -0.32 11.60 8.81
N THR A 75 -0.72 11.44 7.55
CA THR A 75 -1.99 10.76 7.19
C THR A 75 -1.97 9.29 7.63
N LEU A 76 -0.89 8.57 7.35
CA LEU A 76 -0.73 7.16 7.72
C LEU A 76 -0.61 6.99 9.23
N THR A 77 0.08 7.90 9.93
CA THR A 77 0.13 7.92 11.39
C THR A 77 -1.26 8.09 11.98
N ALA A 78 -2.06 9.03 11.47
CA ALA A 78 -3.44 9.20 11.92
C ALA A 78 -4.29 7.94 11.63
N ALA A 79 -4.18 7.36 10.44
CA ALA A 79 -4.86 6.11 10.07
C ALA A 79 -4.50 4.93 10.99
N ALA A 80 -3.23 4.82 11.40
CA ALA A 80 -2.76 3.79 12.31
C ALA A 80 -3.43 3.90 13.69
N THR A 81 -3.78 5.12 14.15
CA THR A 81 -4.50 5.30 15.41
C THR A 81 -6.00 5.00 15.31
N ALA A 82 -6.58 5.03 14.11
CA ALA A 82 -8.02 4.87 13.90
C ALA A 82 -8.43 3.45 13.47
N THR A 83 -7.47 2.62 13.06
CA THR A 83 -7.68 1.26 12.55
C THR A 83 -6.86 0.26 13.37
N ARG A 84 -7.22 -1.03 13.34
CA ARG A 84 -6.55 -2.07 14.17
C ARG A 84 -5.90 -3.20 13.36
N ARG A 85 -6.42 -3.49 12.18
CA ARG A 85 -6.10 -4.66 11.34
C ARG A 85 -5.72 -4.24 9.92
N LEU A 86 -6.20 -3.09 9.46
CA LEU A 86 -5.90 -2.55 8.14
C LEU A 86 -4.40 -2.30 8.01
N ARG A 87 -3.77 -2.92 7.01
CA ARG A 87 -2.36 -2.62 6.69
C ARG A 87 -2.30 -1.27 6.00
N LEU A 88 -1.24 -0.52 6.28
CA LEU A 88 -1.05 0.85 5.83
C LEU A 88 0.22 0.97 5.00
N GLY A 89 0.20 1.79 3.96
CA GLY A 89 1.38 2.03 3.14
C GLY A 89 1.27 3.24 2.24
N THR A 90 2.38 3.58 1.60
CA THR A 90 2.46 4.58 0.53
C THR A 90 2.30 3.89 -0.82
N LEU A 91 1.67 4.57 -1.78
CA LEU A 91 1.64 4.13 -3.18
C LEU A 91 1.74 5.35 -4.08
N VAL A 92 2.88 5.72 -4.64
CA VAL A 92 4.23 5.19 -4.38
C VAL A 92 4.95 6.03 -3.33
N THR A 93 5.90 5.44 -2.61
CA THR A 93 6.85 6.21 -1.79
C THR A 93 7.62 7.17 -2.66
N SER A 94 7.62 8.45 -2.31
CA SER A 94 8.45 9.43 -2.98
C SER A 94 9.86 9.33 -2.41
N VAL A 95 10.86 9.16 -3.28
CA VAL A 95 12.29 9.23 -2.90
C VAL A 95 12.79 10.68 -2.85
N LYS A 96 11.89 11.68 -2.85
CA LYS A 96 12.28 13.09 -2.73
C LYS A 96 13.02 13.27 -1.39
N PRO A 97 14.18 13.94 -1.39
CA PRO A 97 14.88 14.22 -0.15
C PRO A 97 14.00 15.10 0.74
N CYS A 98 13.73 14.63 1.96
CA CYS A 98 13.24 15.49 3.03
C CYS A 98 14.42 16.36 3.49
N SER A 99 14.28 17.68 3.52
CA SER A 99 15.27 18.52 4.18
C SER A 99 15.28 18.18 5.67
N PRO A 100 16.44 18.02 6.32
CA PRO A 100 16.52 17.53 7.69
C PRO A 100 15.96 18.49 8.75
N ILE A 101 15.47 19.66 8.37
CA ILE A 101 14.97 20.68 9.30
C ILE A 101 13.69 21.29 8.70
N ALA A 102 12.56 21.02 9.34
CA ALA A 102 11.44 21.94 9.43
C ALA A 102 11.37 22.31 10.92
N ALA A 103 11.98 23.45 11.24
CA ALA A 103 11.84 24.18 12.49
C ALA A 103 10.97 25.42 12.23
#